data_AF-A0A7C2KJ47-F1
#
_entry.id   AF-A0A7C2KJ47-F1
#
_cell.length_a   1.000
_cell.length_b   1.000
_cell.length_c   1.000
_cell.angle_alpha   90.00
_cell.angle_beta   90.00
_cell.angle_gamma   90.00
#
_symmetry.space_group_name_H-M   'P 1'
#
loop_
_entity.id
_entity.type
_entity.pdbx_description
1 polymer ?
#
loop_
_entity_poly.entity_id
_entity_poly.type
_entity_poly.pdbx_seq_one_letter_code
_entity_poly.pdbx_strand_id
1 'polypeptide(L)'
;MSEYGLVAVIALIILGVFFILYMIPFRLWIAAISSGVSMSIFSLIGMRLRRVPPTQIVLPKIKATKAGIDTDTDKLEAHFLAGGHVDHVINALVAAAKADIDLD
;
A
#
# COMPACT_ATOMS: atom_id res chain seq x y z
N MET A 1 21.17 -8.98 39.27
CA MET A 1 20.84 -9.05 37.83
C MET A 1 19.32 -9.23 37.58
N SER A 2 18.48 -9.09 38.60
CA SER A 2 17.09 -9.60 38.62
C SER A 2 15.98 -8.60 38.29
N GLU A 3 16.20 -7.28 38.41
CA GLU A 3 15.13 -6.28 38.15
C GLU A 3 15.41 -5.46 36.89
N TYR A 4 16.63 -4.94 36.74
CA TYR A 4 17.03 -4.17 35.55
C TYR A 4 17.01 -5.00 34.25
N GLY A 5 17.30 -6.31 34.34
CA GLY A 5 17.24 -7.21 33.19
C GLY A 5 15.81 -7.41 32.67
N LEU A 6 14.84 -7.57 33.58
CA LEU A 6 13.43 -7.71 33.22
C LEU A 6 12.89 -6.41 32.59
N VAL A 7 13.22 -5.26 33.18
CA VAL A 7 12.82 -3.94 32.65
C VAL A 7 13.42 -3.72 31.26
N ALA A 8 14.68 -4.08 31.04
CA ALA A 8 15.33 -3.97 29.72
C ALA A 8 14.66 -4.86 28.66
N VAL A 9 14.31 -6.11 29.01
CA VAL A 9 13.60 -7.02 28.09
C VAL A 9 12.21 -6.49 27.74
N ILE A 10 11.45 -6.02 28.74
CA ILE A 10 10.11 -5.44 28.51
C ILE A 10 10.20 -4.20 27.61
N ALA A 11 11.16 -3.31 27.87
CA ALA A 11 11.37 -2.12 27.04
C ALA A 11 11.71 -2.49 25.58
N LEU A 12 12.52 -3.53 25.37
CA LEU A 12 12.90 -4.01 24.05
C LEU A 12 11.72 -4.65 23.30
N ILE A 13 10.86 -5.39 24.00
CA ILE A 13 9.61 -5.93 23.43
C ILE A 13 8.68 -4.81 23.01
N ILE A 14 8.46 -3.82 23.88
CA ILE A 14 7.59 -2.67 23.59
C ILE A 14 8.12 -1.92 22.36
N LEU A 15 9.43 -1.64 22.31
CA LEU A 15 10.05 -0.99 21.15
C LEU A 15 9.89 -1.81 19.87
N GLY A 16 10.06 -3.14 19.96
CA GLY A 16 9.85 -4.06 18.84
C GLY A 16 8.39 -4.03 18.33
N VAL A 17 7.41 -4.02 19.24
CA VAL A 17 5.99 -3.91 18.87
C VAL A 17 5.70 -2.59 18.19
N PHE A 18 6.18 -1.46 18.74
CA PHE A 18 6.04 -0.15 18.10
C PHE A 18 6.67 -0.10 16.71
N PHE A 19 7.84 -0.72 16.54
CA PHE A 19 8.50 -0.83 15.24
C PHE A 19 7.64 -1.59 14.22
N ILE A 20 7.08 -2.75 14.60
CA ILE A 20 6.20 -3.53 13.73
C ILE A 20 4.92 -2.75 13.40
N LEU A 21 4.28 -2.13 14.39
CA LEU A 21 3.06 -1.33 14.18
C LEU A 21 3.32 -0.11 13.28
N TYR A 22 4.51 0.49 13.34
CA TYR A 22 4.93 1.55 12.43
C TYR A 22 5.18 1.02 10.99
N MET A 23 5.68 -0.21 10.88
CA MET A 23 5.95 -0.85 9.60
C MET A 23 4.69 -1.26 8.84
N ILE A 24 3.65 -1.68 9.55
CA ILE A 24 2.41 -2.18 8.94
C ILE A 24 1.45 -1.01 8.68
N PRO A 25 1.13 -0.68 7.42
CA PRO A 25 0.16 0.37 7.11
C PRO A 25 -1.29 -0.15 7.29
N PHE A 26 -1.66 -0.51 8.52
CA PHE A 26 -2.95 -1.14 8.85
C PHE A 26 -4.14 -0.27 8.42
N ARG A 27 -4.03 1.06 8.58
CA ARG A 27 -5.04 2.02 8.11
C ARG A 27 -5.27 1.94 6.59
N LEU A 28 -4.20 1.78 5.82
CA LEU A 28 -4.27 1.70 4.36
C LEU A 28 -4.88 0.38 3.89
N TRP A 29 -4.55 -0.72 4.59
CA TRP A 29 -5.12 -2.04 4.31
C TRP A 29 -6.64 -2.06 4.48
N ILE A 30 -7.14 -1.50 5.59
CA ILE A 30 -8.58 -1.39 5.84
C ILE A 30 -9.25 -0.56 4.73
N ALA A 31 -8.65 0.57 4.34
CA ALA A 31 -9.18 1.43 3.28
C ALA A 31 -9.24 0.73 1.91
N ALA A 32 -8.28 -0.15 1.62
CA ALA A 32 -8.26 -0.96 0.41
C ALA A 32 -9.44 -1.94 0.39
N ILE A 33 -9.58 -2.75 1.44
CA ILE A 33 -10.65 -3.76 1.54
C ILE A 33 -12.03 -3.11 1.53
N SER A 34 -12.22 -2.02 2.28
CA SER A 34 -13.50 -1.31 2.31
C SER A 34 -13.86 -0.65 0.97
N SER A 35 -12.88 -0.46 0.08
CA SER A 35 -13.05 0.04 -1.27
C SER A 35 -13.17 -1.06 -2.33
N GLY A 36 -13.26 -2.33 -1.92
CA GLY A 36 -13.36 -3.47 -2.83
C GLY A 36 -12.02 -3.95 -3.42
N VAL A 37 -10.89 -3.42 -2.95
CA VAL A 37 -9.56 -3.89 -3.35
C VAL A 37 -9.15 -5.05 -2.44
N SER A 38 -9.25 -6.27 -2.95
CA SER A 38 -8.79 -7.47 -2.24
C SER A 38 -7.26 -7.55 -2.25
N MET A 39 -6.63 -7.32 -1.10
CA MET A 39 -5.19 -7.50 -0.94
C MET A 39 -4.81 -7.98 0.45
N SER A 40 -3.73 -8.75 0.51
CA SER A 40 -3.17 -9.24 1.77
C SER A 40 -2.38 -8.15 2.49
N ILE A 41 -2.36 -8.19 3.81
CA ILE A 41 -1.49 -7.32 4.60
C ILE A 41 0.00 -7.59 4.29
N PHE A 42 0.32 -8.83 3.93
CA PHE A 42 1.67 -9.23 3.49
C PHE A 42 2.09 -8.51 2.20
N SER A 43 1.16 -8.19 1.31
CA SER A 43 1.46 -7.43 0.09
C SER A 43 1.96 -6.01 0.43
N LEU A 44 1.36 -5.36 1.43
CA LEU A 44 1.77 -4.02 1.88
C LEU A 44 3.15 -4.01 2.54
N ILE A 45 3.45 -5.06 3.28
CA ILE A 45 4.79 -5.27 3.86
C ILE A 45 5.79 -5.54 2.73
N GLY A 46 5.42 -6.39 1.76
CA GLY A 46 6.23 -6.72 0.59
C GLY A 46 6.54 -5.51 -0.29
N MET A 47 5.61 -4.56 -0.42
CA MET A 47 5.85 -3.26 -1.07
C MET A 47 6.98 -2.50 -0.37
N ARG A 48 6.92 -2.35 0.97
CA ARG A 48 7.98 -1.67 1.73
C ARG A 48 9.34 -2.35 1.58
N LEU A 49 9.36 -3.70 1.57
CA LEU A 49 10.58 -4.48 1.37
C LEU A 49 11.19 -4.24 -0.03
N ARG A 50 10.35 -4.16 -1.06
CA ARG A 50 10.73 -3.79 -2.44
C ARG A 50 11.02 -2.30 -2.62
N ARG A 51 11.04 -1.51 -1.54
CA ARG A 51 11.22 -0.04 -1.55
C ARG A 51 10.12 0.72 -2.31
N VAL A 52 8.94 0.13 -2.41
CA VAL A 52 7.74 0.76 -2.98
C VAL A 52 6.88 1.28 -1.83
N PRO A 53 6.61 2.59 -1.74
CA PRO A 53 5.71 3.14 -0.75
C PRO A 53 4.27 2.64 -0.98
N PRO A 54 3.66 1.89 -0.05
CA PRO A 54 2.35 1.27 -0.28
C PRO A 54 1.24 2.29 -0.60
N THR A 55 1.32 3.48 -0.01
CA THR A 55 0.37 4.58 -0.23
C THR A 55 0.31 5.03 -1.69
N GLN A 56 1.44 5.02 -2.40
CA GLN A 56 1.53 5.44 -3.80
C GLN A 56 0.98 4.41 -4.78
N ILE A 57 0.68 3.19 -4.31
CA ILE A 57 0.12 2.12 -5.14
C ILE A 57 -1.33 1.89 -4.78
N VAL A 58 -1.63 1.77 -3.49
CA VAL A 58 -2.96 1.41 -3.00
C VAL A 58 -3.98 2.54 -3.20
N LEU A 59 -3.59 3.81 -2.99
CA LEU A 59 -4.53 4.91 -3.20
C LEU A 59 -4.93 5.06 -4.67
N PRO A 60 -3.99 5.05 -5.65
CA PRO A 60 -4.37 5.00 -7.07
C PRO A 60 -5.17 3.74 -7.41
N LYS A 61 -4.79 2.56 -6.90
CA LYS A 61 -5.55 1.31 -7.09
C LYS A 61 -7.01 1.45 -6.63
N ILE A 62 -7.25 2.02 -5.45
CA ILE A 62 -8.60 2.30 -4.93
C ILE A 62 -9.37 3.22 -5.89
N LYS A 63 -8.74 4.27 -6.42
CA LYS A 63 -9.38 5.18 -7.39
C LYS A 63 -9.78 4.42 -8.66
N ALA A 64 -8.88 3.59 -9.20
CA ALA A 64 -9.13 2.79 -10.40
C ALA A 64 -10.31 1.83 -10.18
N THR A 65 -10.29 1.06 -9.08
CA THR A 65 -11.37 0.13 -8.73
C THR A 65 -12.71 0.83 -8.58
N LYS A 66 -12.75 2.01 -7.94
CA LYS A 66 -13.99 2.82 -7.83
C LYS A 66 -14.49 3.37 -9.16
N ALA A 67 -13.61 3.52 -10.15
CA ALA A 67 -13.97 3.90 -11.52
C ALA A 67 -14.29 2.69 -12.41
N GLY A 68 -14.30 1.47 -11.87
CA GLY A 68 -14.54 0.24 -12.64
C GLY A 68 -13.35 -0.18 -13.51
N ILE A 69 -12.17 0.41 -13.31
CA ILE A 69 -10.96 0.10 -14.08
C ILE A 69 -10.17 -0.95 -13.31
N ASP A 70 -10.04 -2.13 -13.89
CA ASP A 70 -9.15 -3.15 -13.37
C ASP A 70 -7.70 -2.80 -13.70
N THR A 71 -6.84 -2.87 -12.70
CA THR A 71 -5.42 -2.54 -12.84
C THR A 71 -4.63 -3.57 -12.07
N ASP A 72 -3.51 -4.03 -12.60
CA ASP A 72 -2.68 -5.01 -11.89
C ASP A 72 -1.76 -4.29 -10.89
N THR A 73 -1.81 -4.70 -9.63
CA THR A 73 -0.95 -4.14 -8.56
C THR A 73 0.53 -4.27 -8.92
N ASP A 74 0.96 -5.41 -9.47
CA ASP A 74 2.36 -5.63 -9.82
C ASP A 74 2.82 -4.72 -10.97
N LYS A 75 1.93 -4.40 -11.91
CA LYS A 75 2.21 -3.40 -12.98
C LYS A 75 2.33 -1.99 -12.41
N LEU A 76 1.47 -1.61 -11.45
CA LEU A 76 1.56 -0.31 -10.79
C LEU A 76 2.88 -0.19 -10.01
N GLU A 77 3.28 -1.24 -9.31
CA GLU A 77 4.58 -1.29 -8.61
C GLU A 77 5.76 -1.22 -9.58
N ALA A 78 5.72 -1.99 -10.68
CA ALA A 78 6.76 -1.95 -11.71
C ALA A 78 6.88 -0.56 -12.35
N HIS A 79 5.75 0.10 -12.63
CA HIS A 79 5.73 1.47 -13.14
C HIS A 79 6.34 2.46 -12.14
N PHE A 80 6.01 2.34 -10.86
CA PHE A 80 6.62 3.15 -9.80
C PHE A 80 8.14 2.94 -9.73
N LEU A 81 8.60 1.69 -9.77
CA LEU A 81 10.02 1.34 -9.73
C LEU A 81 10.79 1.81 -10.96
N ALA A 82 10.12 1.94 -12.11
CA ALA A 82 10.67 2.57 -13.31
C ALA A 82 10.76 4.11 -13.20
N GLY A 83 10.39 4.70 -12.07
CA GLY A 83 10.36 6.16 -11.85
C GLY A 83 9.09 6.84 -12.36
N GLY A 84 8.07 6.05 -12.71
CA GLY A 84 6.77 6.53 -13.18
C GLY A 84 5.87 7.05 -12.06
N HIS A 85 4.93 7.91 -12.43
CA HIS A 85 3.95 8.49 -11.51
C HIS A 85 2.60 7.77 -11.60
N VAL A 86 2.42 6.76 -10.76
CA VAL A 86 1.23 5.89 -10.77
C VAL A 86 -0.08 6.67 -10.65
N ASP A 87 -0.16 7.66 -9.76
CA ASP A 87 -1.39 8.45 -9.58
C ASP A 87 -1.80 9.21 -10.85
N HIS A 88 -0.82 9.75 -11.60
CA HIS A 88 -1.09 10.45 -12.85
C HIS A 88 -1.65 9.52 -13.93
N VAL A 89 -1.10 8.32 -14.06
CA VAL A 89 -1.59 7.31 -15.01
C VAL A 89 -3.02 6.92 -14.66
N ILE A 90 -3.30 6.62 -13.38
CA ILE A 90 -4.66 6.28 -12.95
C ILE A 90 -5.62 7.44 -13.18
N ASN A 91 -5.24 8.68 -12.84
CA ASN A 91 -6.12 9.84 -13.07
C ASN A 91 -6.45 10.01 -14.57
N ALA A 92 -5.50 9.75 -15.47
CA ALA A 92 -5.72 9.77 -16.91
C ALA A 92 -6.68 8.65 -17.36
N LEU A 93 -6.49 7.42 -16.87
CA LEU A 93 -7.39 6.30 -17.16
C LEU A 93 -8.82 6.57 -16.66
N VAL A 94 -8.97 7.12 -15.45
CA VAL A 94 -10.27 7.51 -14.89
C VAL A 94 -10.91 8.63 -15.72
N ALA A 95 -10.13 9.59 -16.23
CA ALA A 95 -10.65 10.65 -17.09
C ALA A 95 -11.10 10.12 -18.45
N ALA A 96 -10.33 9.22 -19.07
CA ALA A 96 -10.68 8.57 -20.33
C ALA A 96 -11.96 7.72 -20.19
N ALA A 97 -12.05 6.90 -19.14
CA ALA A 97 -13.25 6.10 -18.85
C ALA A 97 -14.50 6.97 -18.63
N LYS A 98 -14.37 8.13 -17.98
CA LYS A 98 -15.48 9.09 -17.81
C LYS A 98 -15.86 9.81 -19.11
N ALA A 99 -14.94 9.89 -20.06
CA ALA A 99 -15.16 10.50 -21.37
C ALA A 99 -15.61 9.49 -22.43
N ASP A 100 -15.86 8.24 -22.04
CA ASP A 100 -16.24 7.14 -22.95
C ASP A 100 -15.18 6.91 -24.06
N ILE A 101 -13.91 7.15 -23.72
CA ILE A 101 -12.77 6.86 -24.59
C ILE A 101 -12.33 5.43 -24.31
N ASP A 102 -12.25 4.62 -25.37
CA ASP A 102 -11.83 3.22 -25.27
C ASP A 102 -10.39 3.10 -24.73
N LEU A 103 -10.19 2.16 -23.82
CA LEU A 103 -8.92 1.92 -23.13
C LEU A 103 -8.21 0.70 -23.74
N ASP A 104 -7.99 0.74 -25.05
CA ASP A 104 -7.27 -0.30 -25.81
C ASP A 104 -5.73 -0.14 -25.72
#